data_AF-A0A941V2M3-F1
#
_entry.id   AF-A0A941V2M3-F1
#
_cell.length_a   1.000
_cell.length_b   1.000
_cell.length_c   1.000
_cell.angle_alpha   90.00
_cell.angle_beta   90.00
_cell.angle_gamma   90.00
#
_symmetry.space_group_name_H-M   'P 1'
#
loop_
_entity.id
_entity.type
_entity.pdbx_description
1 polymer ?
#
loop_
_entity_poly.entity_id
_entity_poly.type
_entity_poly.pdbx_seq_one_letter_code
_entity_poly.pdbx_strand_id
1 'polypeptide(L)'
;MNKRNMTAMAATIGLILSADVMAQTMSKDSYKAAEDRIAAEYKSDKAKCDSLSGNTKDICIAEAKGKEKVAKAELEKPASRPTLRRR
;
A
#
# COMPACT_ATOMS: atom_id res chain seq x y z
N MET A 1 26.36 17.75 -39.66
CA MET A 1 25.52 18.87 -40.13
C MET A 1 24.07 18.42 -40.15
N ASN A 2 23.27 19.01 -39.27
CA ASN A 2 21.82 18.81 -39.16
C ASN A 2 21.09 19.29 -40.41
N LYS A 3 19.94 18.66 -40.71
CA LYS A 3 18.66 19.37 -40.89
C LYS A 3 17.50 18.38 -40.80
N ARG A 4 16.65 18.62 -39.80
CA ARG A 4 15.48 17.82 -39.44
C ARG A 4 14.35 18.20 -40.40
N ASN A 5 13.87 17.21 -41.14
CA ASN A 5 12.75 17.37 -42.05
C ASN A 5 11.45 17.33 -41.25
N MET A 6 10.76 18.45 -41.36
CA MET A 6 9.50 18.82 -40.77
C MET A 6 8.35 17.97 -41.34
N THR A 7 7.68 17.20 -40.48
CA THR A 7 6.31 16.72 -40.72
C THR A 7 5.51 16.76 -39.41
N ALA A 8 4.70 17.80 -39.31
CA ALA A 8 3.40 17.89 -38.63
C ALA A 8 3.09 16.94 -37.45
N MET A 9 3.24 17.45 -36.22
CA MET A 9 2.29 17.18 -35.13
C MET A 9 1.83 18.52 -34.56
N ALA A 10 0.79 19.07 -35.18
CA ALA A 10 -0.02 20.11 -34.58
C ALA A 10 -1.02 19.43 -33.64
N ALA A 11 -0.90 19.68 -32.32
CA ALA A 11 -2.01 19.88 -31.40
C ALA A 11 -1.51 19.82 -29.94
N THR A 12 -1.33 21.01 -29.38
CA THR A 12 -1.68 21.37 -27.99
C THR A 12 -1.07 20.55 -26.86
N ILE A 13 0.06 21.06 -26.38
CA ILE A 13 0.43 21.06 -24.97
C ILE A 13 -0.81 21.46 -24.15
N GLY A 14 -1.42 20.48 -23.52
CA GLY A 14 -2.60 20.62 -22.67
C GLY A 14 -2.68 19.46 -21.68
N LEU A 15 -1.53 18.97 -21.19
CA LEU A 15 -1.49 18.09 -20.04
C LEU A 15 -1.69 18.95 -18.79
N ILE A 16 -2.93 19.43 -18.58
CA ILE A 16 -3.33 19.89 -17.26
C ILE A 16 -3.25 18.65 -16.37
N LEU A 17 -2.20 18.58 -15.56
CA LEU A 17 -2.08 17.67 -14.43
C LEU A 17 -3.12 18.12 -13.38
N SER A 18 -4.40 17.94 -13.70
CA SER A 18 -5.48 18.10 -12.73
C SER A 18 -5.28 17.01 -11.70
N ALA A 19 -4.93 17.44 -10.50
CA ALA A 19 -4.74 16.59 -9.34
C ALA A 19 -6.09 16.01 -8.89
N ASP A 20 -6.57 14.97 -9.57
CA ASP A 20 -7.46 14.01 -8.93
C ASP A 20 -6.59 13.04 -8.13
N VAL A 21 -6.07 13.55 -7.01
CA VAL A 21 -5.70 12.68 -5.91
C VAL A 21 -7.00 11.95 -5.53
N MET A 22 -7.13 10.69 -5.91
CA MET A 22 -8.23 9.84 -5.43
C MET A 22 -8.06 9.72 -3.90
N ALA A 23 -8.63 10.67 -3.17
CA ALA A 23 -8.87 10.56 -1.75
C ALA A 23 -9.98 9.51 -1.59
N GLN A 24 -9.59 8.25 -1.55
CA GLN A 24 -10.51 7.16 -1.24
C GLN A 24 -10.87 7.28 0.22
N THR A 25 -11.99 7.96 0.50
CA THR A 25 -12.69 7.80 1.77
C THR A 25 -13.11 6.34 1.79
N MET A 26 -12.44 5.50 2.58
CA MET A 26 -12.79 4.09 2.67
C MET A 26 -14.25 4.00 3.15
N SER A 27 -15.13 3.42 2.33
CA SER A 27 -16.48 3.03 2.76
C SER A 27 -16.37 1.99 3.89
N LYS A 28 -17.40 1.89 4.73
CA LYS A 28 -17.47 0.91 5.82
C LYS A 28 -17.25 -0.53 5.32
N ASP A 29 -17.72 -0.84 4.12
CA ASP A 29 -17.50 -2.16 3.50
C ASP A 29 -16.04 -2.37 3.09
N SER A 30 -15.37 -1.32 2.57
CA SER A 30 -13.94 -1.39 2.26
C SER A 30 -13.07 -1.47 3.51
N TYR A 31 -13.50 -0.85 4.62
CA TYR A 31 -12.84 -0.99 5.93
C TYR A 31 -12.93 -2.44 6.42
N LYS A 32 -14.12 -3.03 6.42
CA LYS A 32 -14.30 -4.45 6.79
C LYS A 32 -13.50 -5.39 5.90
N ALA A 33 -13.53 -5.18 4.58
CA ALA A 33 -12.74 -5.98 3.64
C ALA A 33 -11.23 -5.88 3.92
N ALA A 34 -10.75 -4.70 4.32
CA ALA A 34 -9.36 -4.52 4.72
C ALA A 34 -9.04 -5.22 6.05
N GLU A 35 -9.92 -5.16 7.05
CA GLU A 35 -9.77 -5.93 8.29
C GLU A 35 -9.72 -7.45 8.04
N ASP A 36 -10.63 -7.97 7.20
CA ASP A 36 -10.67 -9.37 6.83
C ASP A 36 -9.39 -9.79 6.10
N ARG A 37 -8.86 -8.93 5.22
CA ARG A 37 -7.57 -9.17 4.56
C ARG A 37 -6.43 -9.25 5.58
N ILE A 38 -6.34 -8.29 6.50
CA ILE A 38 -5.30 -8.28 7.54
C ILE A 38 -5.39 -9.55 8.41
N ALA A 39 -6.60 -9.98 8.77
CA ALA A 39 -6.82 -11.21 9.53
C ALA A 39 -6.40 -12.47 8.74
N ALA A 40 -6.69 -12.51 7.44
CA ALA A 40 -6.27 -13.61 6.57
C ALA A 40 -4.73 -13.66 6.42
N GLU A 41 -4.08 -12.51 6.28
CA GLU A 41 -2.62 -12.40 6.24
C GLU A 41 -1.99 -12.89 7.55
N TYR A 42 -2.50 -12.46 8.71
CA TYR A 42 -2.06 -12.98 10.01
C TYR A 42 -2.22 -14.50 10.12
N LYS A 43 -3.36 -15.05 9.68
CA LYS A 43 -3.58 -16.50 9.69
C LYS A 43 -2.58 -17.24 8.82
N SER A 44 -2.28 -16.71 7.63
CA SER A 44 -1.29 -17.28 6.72
C SER A 44 0.12 -17.23 7.33
N ASP A 45 0.51 -16.09 7.89
CA ASP A 45 1.82 -15.92 8.51
C ASP A 45 1.99 -16.80 9.75
N LYS A 46 0.94 -16.91 10.59
CA LYS A 46 0.93 -17.86 11.71
C LYS A 46 1.07 -19.31 11.23
N ALA A 47 0.39 -19.70 10.15
CA ALA A 47 0.50 -21.06 9.61
C ALA A 47 1.93 -21.38 9.15
N LYS A 48 2.66 -20.39 8.60
CA LYS A 48 4.10 -20.54 8.29
C LYS A 48 4.93 -20.81 9.55
N CYS A 49 4.59 -20.14 10.66
CA CYS A 49 5.24 -20.34 11.96
C CYS A 49 4.94 -21.72 12.59
N ASP A 50 3.89 -22.43 12.19
CA ASP A 50 3.51 -23.71 12.80
C ASP A 50 4.57 -24.82 12.55
N SER A 51 5.42 -24.66 11.52
CA SER A 51 6.56 -25.54 11.23
C SER A 51 7.78 -25.33 12.15
N LEU A 52 7.79 -24.24 12.94
CA LEU A 52 8.89 -23.88 13.84
C LEU A 52 8.65 -24.40 15.26
N SER A 53 9.67 -24.33 16.12
CA SER A 53 9.57 -24.78 17.52
C SER A 53 10.44 -23.96 18.48
N GLY A 54 10.02 -23.91 19.75
CA GLY A 54 10.69 -23.12 20.78
C GLY A 54 10.72 -21.63 20.47
N ASN A 55 11.80 -20.95 20.85
CA ASN A 55 11.94 -19.51 20.70
C ASN A 55 11.76 -19.00 19.27
N THR A 56 12.13 -19.79 18.25
CA THR A 56 11.96 -19.39 16.84
C THR A 56 10.49 -19.30 16.46
N LYS A 57 9.65 -20.20 16.97
CA LYS A 57 8.20 -20.14 16.81
C LYS A 57 7.61 -18.92 17.52
N ASP A 58 8.04 -18.66 18.75
CA ASP A 58 7.52 -17.55 19.54
C ASP A 58 7.83 -16.20 18.89
N ILE A 59 9.06 -16.01 18.40
CA ILE A 59 9.47 -14.83 17.63
C ILE A 59 8.64 -14.71 16.35
N CYS A 60 8.50 -15.77 15.57
CA CYS A 60 7.72 -15.76 14.33
C CYS A 60 6.25 -15.34 14.57
N ILE A 61 5.63 -15.89 15.62
CA ILE A 61 4.25 -15.52 16.01
C ILE A 61 4.20 -14.05 16.46
N ALA A 62 5.20 -13.59 17.22
CA ALA A 62 5.28 -12.20 17.67
C ALA A 62 5.42 -11.23 16.48
N GLU A 63 6.24 -11.55 15.49
CA GLU A 63 6.38 -10.78 14.25
C GLU A 63 5.07 -10.75 13.46
N ALA A 64 4.39 -11.89 13.30
CA ALA A 64 3.10 -11.95 12.62
C ALA A 64 2.04 -11.08 13.33
N LYS A 65 1.97 -11.14 14.66
CA LYS A 65 1.10 -10.26 15.47
C LYS A 65 1.50 -8.79 15.35
N GLY A 66 2.80 -8.50 15.29
CA GLY A 66 3.32 -7.15 15.11
C GLY A 66 2.86 -6.55 13.78
N LYS A 67 2.98 -7.31 12.69
CA LYS A 67 2.48 -6.91 11.36
C LYS A 67 0.97 -6.66 11.36
N GLU A 68 0.19 -7.57 11.96
CA GLU A 68 -1.26 -7.40 12.09
C GLU A 68 -1.63 -6.09 12.80
N LYS A 69 -0.96 -5.79 13.91
CA LYS A 69 -1.19 -4.56 14.69
C LYS A 69 -0.83 -3.30 13.91
N VAL A 70 0.30 -3.30 13.19
CA VAL A 70 0.69 -2.17 12.36
C VAL A 70 -0.33 -1.95 11.25
N ALA A 71 -0.73 -3.01 10.55
CA ALA A 71 -1.69 -2.91 9.46
C ALA A 71 -3.07 -2.42 9.93
N LYS A 72 -3.55 -2.85 11.11
CA LYS A 72 -4.77 -2.31 11.72
C LYS A 72 -4.61 -0.83 12.07
N ALA A 73 -3.50 -0.46 12.68
CA ALA A 73 -3.23 0.95 13.02
C ALA A 73 -3.12 1.85 11.77
N GLU A 74 -2.60 1.32 10.65
CA GLU A 74 -2.58 2.03 9.37
C GLU A 74 -3.97 2.14 8.73
N LEU A 75 -4.84 1.15 8.96
CA LEU A 75 -6.22 1.16 8.50
C LEU A 75 -7.10 2.15 9.30
N GLU A 76 -6.85 2.27 10.60
CA GLU A 76 -7.54 3.22 11.50
C GLU A 76 -7.09 4.67 11.28
N LYS A 77 -5.87 4.90 10.81
CA LYS A 77 -5.37 6.24 10.53
C LYS A 77 -5.92 6.74 9.19
N PRO A 78 -6.60 7.90 9.15
CA PRO A 78 -6.91 8.53 7.87
C PRO A 78 -5.58 8.83 7.20
N ALA A 79 -5.36 8.23 6.03
CA ALA A 79 -4.09 8.18 5.28
C ALA A 79 -3.26 9.47 5.38
N SER A 80 -2.48 9.60 6.46
CA SER A 80 -1.45 10.61 6.59
C SER A 80 -0.21 9.99 5.99
N ARG A 81 -0.30 9.73 4.68
CA ARG A 81 0.87 9.45 3.87
C ARG A 81 1.75 10.68 4.04
N PRO A 82 2.97 10.59 4.59
CA PRO A 82 3.89 11.70 4.53
C PRO A 82 4.18 11.87 3.04
N THR A 83 3.54 12.86 2.44
CA THR A 83 3.95 13.41 1.16
C THR A 83 5.44 13.70 1.31
N LEU A 84 6.25 13.04 0.48
CA LEU A 84 7.63 13.43 0.23
C LEU A 84 8.55 13.39 1.46
N ARG A 85 8.98 12.19 1.87
CA ARG A 85 10.37 12.06 2.35
C ARG A 85 11.30 12.01 1.13
N ARG A 86 11.32 13.10 0.35
CA ARG A 86 12.42 13.37 -0.59
C ARG A 86 13.59 13.88 0.24
N ARG A 87 14.65 13.09 0.31
CA ARG A 87 15.99 13.58 0.64
C ARG A 87 16.50 14.46 -0.49
#